data_AF-A0A914G7E9-F1
#
_entry.id   AF-A0A914G7E9-F1
#
_cell.length_a   1.000
_cell.length_b   1.000
_cell.length_c   1.000
_cell.angle_alpha   90.00
_cell.angle_beta   90.00
_cell.angle_gamma   90.00
#
_symmetry.space_group_name_H-M   'P 1'
#
loop_
_entity.id
_entity.type
_entity.pdbx_description
1 polymer ?
#
loop_
_entity_poly.entity_id
_entity_poly.type
_entity_poly.pdbx_seq_one_letter_code
_entity_poly.pdbx_strand_id
1 'polypeptide(L)'
;EAELPIDSKEEKPSEDLKTVIELYRKREIVAVIEFLEASKYKKEQPECTNLLFDLHRQHIIFLLEQNKDIKIKKDEALAYSRNLQPFASDRVDEISHIMGAVFTYSDTWKSSSPDFKNPIWRFRYKNLFHPNNWLVVESNLAKLVSKINSPVEVLLTIGAKAMPSMLSIKNVLTRSPLISSEELPISVEIPNPVHSTFTCPILKVQATESNPPIR
;
A
#
# COMPACT_ATOMS: atom_id res chain seq x y z
N GLU A 1 3.67 30.85 -25.96
CA GLU A 1 3.77 29.72 -25.00
C GLU A 1 4.62 30.13 -23.82
N ALA A 2 4.32 29.63 -22.61
CA ALA A 2 5.33 29.55 -21.56
C ALA A 2 5.84 28.11 -21.60
N GLU A 3 7.07 27.91 -22.05
CA GLU A 3 7.81 26.65 -21.93
C GLU A 3 8.07 26.39 -20.45
N LEU A 4 7.07 25.89 -19.74
CA LEU A 4 7.29 25.24 -18.46
C LEU A 4 7.82 23.84 -18.77
N PRO A 5 8.96 23.44 -18.17
CA PRO A 5 9.45 22.09 -18.33
C PRO A 5 8.39 21.17 -17.76
N ILE A 6 7.70 20.46 -18.65
CA ILE A 6 6.94 19.27 -18.28
C ILE A 6 8.02 18.34 -17.73
N ASP A 7 8.13 18.22 -16.40
CA ASP A 7 8.88 17.12 -15.78
C ASP A 7 8.08 15.85 -16.04
N SER A 8 7.96 15.48 -17.31
CA SER A 8 7.51 14.19 -17.79
C SER A 8 8.65 13.21 -17.54
N LYS A 9 9.02 13.05 -16.28
CA LYS A 9 9.42 11.75 -15.81
C LYS A 9 8.12 10.97 -15.75
N GLU A 10 7.73 10.39 -16.89
CA GLU A 10 7.19 9.05 -16.84
C GLU A 10 8.27 8.22 -16.12
N GLU A 11 8.20 8.19 -14.79
CA GLU A 11 8.99 7.29 -13.98
C GLU A 11 8.49 5.91 -14.37
N LYS A 12 9.13 5.35 -15.41
CA LYS A 12 9.05 3.94 -15.73
C LYS A 12 9.09 3.20 -14.40
N PRO A 13 8.20 2.23 -14.14
CA PRO A 13 8.27 1.44 -12.92
C PRO A 13 9.71 1.01 -12.74
N SER A 14 10.34 1.49 -11.65
CA SER A 14 11.77 1.34 -11.44
C SER A 14 12.16 -0.10 -11.74
N GLU A 15 13.28 -0.32 -12.43
CA GLU A 15 13.78 -1.66 -12.70
C GLU A 15 13.86 -2.48 -11.39
N ASP A 16 14.12 -1.79 -10.29
CA ASP A 16 14.05 -2.29 -8.91
C ASP A 16 12.66 -2.85 -8.55
N LEU A 17 11.57 -2.16 -8.91
CA LEU A 17 10.20 -2.59 -8.61
C LEU A 17 9.88 -3.93 -9.27
N LYS A 18 10.23 -4.08 -10.56
CA LYS A 18 9.97 -5.31 -11.30
C LYS A 18 10.76 -6.46 -10.69
N THR A 19 12.04 -6.23 -10.39
CA THR A 19 12.94 -7.21 -9.80
C THR A 19 12.44 -7.68 -8.44
N VAL A 20 12.10 -6.73 -7.56
CA VAL A 20 11.64 -7.02 -6.19
C VAL A 20 10.30 -7.75 -6.17
N ILE A 21 9.35 -7.35 -7.01
CA ILE A 21 8.05 -8.06 -7.13
C ILE A 21 8.27 -9.46 -7.68
N GLU A 22 9.17 -9.65 -8.65
CA GLU A 22 9.46 -10.98 -9.20
C GLU A 22 10.07 -11.90 -8.14
N LEU A 23 11.05 -11.42 -7.36
CA LEU A 23 11.63 -12.16 -6.23
C LEU A 23 10.56 -12.54 -5.20
N TYR A 24 9.66 -11.61 -4.87
CA TYR A 24 8.54 -11.88 -3.95
C TYR A 24 7.58 -12.95 -4.49
N ARG A 25 7.26 -12.90 -5.79
CA ARG A 25 6.42 -13.90 -6.46
C ARG A 25 7.08 -15.28 -6.49
N LYS A 26 8.40 -15.35 -6.66
CA LYS A 26 9.20 -16.58 -6.57
C LYS A 26 9.32 -17.13 -5.14
N ARG A 27 8.79 -16.43 -4.13
CA ARG A 27 8.90 -16.77 -2.70
C ARG A 27 10.32 -16.67 -2.14
N GLU A 28 11.17 -15.89 -2.81
CA GLU A 28 12.52 -15.55 -2.33
C GLU A 28 12.47 -14.37 -1.35
N ILE A 29 11.70 -14.53 -0.27
CA ILE A 29 11.36 -13.43 0.65
C ILE A 29 12.60 -12.88 1.37
N VAL A 30 13.60 -13.73 1.64
CA VAL A 30 14.85 -13.31 2.27
C VAL A 30 15.61 -12.32 1.39
N ALA A 31 15.69 -12.58 0.08
CA ALA A 31 16.34 -11.65 -0.86
C ALA A 31 15.60 -10.31 -0.95
N VAL A 32 14.25 -10.33 -0.85
CA VAL A 32 13.44 -9.11 -0.79
C VAL A 32 13.73 -8.31 0.49
N ILE A 33 13.86 -8.99 1.63
CA ILE A 33 14.20 -8.35 2.91
C ILE A 33 15.60 -7.73 2.82
N GLU A 34 16.60 -8.48 2.37
CA GLU A 34 17.98 -8.00 2.21
C GLU A 34 18.04 -6.77 1.29
N PHE A 35 17.30 -6.80 0.17
CA PHE A 35 17.17 -5.65 -0.71
C PHE A 35 16.60 -4.42 0.01
N LEU A 36 15.51 -4.59 0.76
CA LEU A 36 14.88 -3.49 1.50
C LEU A 36 15.77 -2.96 2.63
N GLU A 37 16.52 -3.82 3.31
CA GLU A 37 17.45 -3.40 4.35
C GLU A 37 18.68 -2.67 3.82
N ALA A 38 19.18 -3.07 2.64
CA ALA A 38 20.27 -2.39 1.95
C ALA A 38 19.83 -1.06 1.31
N SER A 39 18.55 -0.93 0.99
CA SER A 39 17.99 0.25 0.36
C SER A 39 17.87 1.46 1.29
N LYS A 40 17.68 2.64 0.70
CA LYS A 40 17.41 3.88 1.46
C LYS A 40 16.02 3.91 2.10
N TYR A 41 15.10 3.04 1.67
CA TYR A 41 13.70 3.04 2.10
C TYR A 41 13.54 2.88 3.62
N LYS A 42 14.41 2.05 4.26
CA LYS A 42 14.40 1.83 5.72
C LYS A 42 14.70 3.10 6.53
N LYS A 43 15.47 4.04 5.98
CA LYS A 43 15.80 5.31 6.65
C LYS A 43 14.80 6.42 6.33
N GLU A 44 14.22 6.40 5.14
CA GLU A 44 13.36 7.46 4.64
C GLU A 44 11.89 7.31 5.07
N GLN A 45 11.40 6.08 5.27
CA GLN A 45 9.97 5.83 5.49
C GLN A 45 9.71 4.86 6.65
N PRO A 46 8.91 5.25 7.66
CA PRO A 46 8.55 4.37 8.78
C PRO A 46 7.68 3.18 8.33
N GLU A 47 6.95 3.32 7.22
CA GLU A 47 6.15 2.25 6.61
C GLU A 47 7.01 1.04 6.19
N CYS A 48 8.28 1.27 5.85
CA CYS A 48 9.22 0.21 5.49
C CYS A 48 9.45 -0.76 6.68
N THR A 49 9.50 -0.25 7.91
CA THR A 49 9.68 -1.09 9.11
C THR A 49 8.50 -2.03 9.33
N ASN A 50 7.27 -1.55 9.13
CA ASN A 50 6.07 -2.39 9.22
C ASN A 50 6.06 -3.45 8.10
N LEU A 51 6.43 -3.06 6.88
CA LEU A 51 6.52 -4.01 5.77
C LEU A 51 7.58 -5.08 5.98
N LEU A 52 8.75 -4.73 6.55
CA LEU A 52 9.80 -5.69 6.89
C LEU A 52 9.29 -6.74 7.88
N PHE A 53 8.53 -6.32 8.90
CA PHE A 53 7.88 -7.24 9.82
C PHE A 53 6.90 -8.18 9.11
N ASP A 54 6.04 -7.62 8.24
CA ASP A 54 5.09 -8.41 7.45
C ASP A 54 5.78 -9.43 6.52
N LEU A 55 6.92 -9.07 5.94
CA LEU A 55 7.74 -9.98 5.13
C LEU A 55 8.33 -11.11 5.97
N HIS A 56 8.90 -10.81 7.15
CA HIS A 56 9.37 -11.85 8.06
C HIS A 56 8.24 -12.79 8.49
N ARG A 57 7.07 -12.24 8.84
CA ARG A 57 5.87 -13.02 9.16
C ARG A 57 5.52 -13.95 7.99
N GLN A 58 5.47 -13.41 6.77
CA GLN A 58 5.09 -14.17 5.59
C GLN A 58 6.11 -15.26 5.24
N HIS A 59 7.41 -15.03 5.49
CA HIS A 59 8.44 -16.05 5.35
C HIS A 59 8.29 -17.20 6.36
N ILE A 60 7.97 -16.90 7.62
CA ILE A 60 7.69 -17.93 8.62
C ILE A 60 6.50 -18.79 8.20
N ILE A 61 5.42 -18.16 7.72
CA ILE A 61 4.24 -18.87 7.20
C ILE A 61 4.61 -19.75 5.99
N PHE A 62 5.43 -19.23 5.09
CA PHE A 62 5.95 -20.00 3.95
C PHE A 62 6.73 -21.24 4.39
N LEU A 63 7.64 -21.12 5.36
CA LEU A 63 8.40 -22.25 5.91
C LEU A 63 7.49 -23.34 6.48
N LEU A 64 6.40 -22.95 7.15
CA LEU A 64 5.42 -23.89 7.69
C LEU A 64 4.63 -24.60 6.58
N GLU A 65 4.33 -23.93 5.48
CA GLU A 65 3.50 -24.47 4.39
C GLU A 65 4.22 -25.44 3.46
N GLN A 66 5.56 -25.48 3.47
CA GLN A 66 6.39 -26.33 2.61
C GLN A 66 6.03 -27.82 2.70
N ASN A 67 6.31 -28.60 1.65
CA ASN A 67 6.12 -30.05 1.68
C ASN A 67 7.34 -30.75 2.30
N LYS A 68 7.52 -30.56 3.62
CA LYS A 68 8.57 -31.17 4.46
C LYS A 68 7.96 -31.81 5.72
N ASP A 69 8.77 -32.58 6.47
CA ASP A 69 8.37 -33.10 7.78
C ASP A 69 8.03 -31.98 8.76
N ILE A 70 6.99 -32.19 9.58
CA ILE A 70 6.50 -31.23 10.59
C ILE A 70 7.61 -30.75 11.51
N LYS A 71 8.47 -31.67 11.96
CA LYS A 71 9.56 -31.33 12.87
C LYS A 71 10.54 -30.35 12.20
N ILE A 72 10.92 -30.63 10.95
CA ILE A 72 11.83 -29.79 10.17
C ILE A 72 11.22 -28.41 9.92
N LYS A 73 9.93 -28.35 9.52
CA LYS A 73 9.21 -27.08 9.34
C LYS A 73 9.25 -26.21 10.59
N LYS A 74 8.95 -26.80 11.75
CA LYS A 74 8.91 -26.10 13.04
C LYS A 74 10.29 -25.66 13.47
N ASP A 75 11.30 -26.50 13.30
CA ASP A 75 12.69 -26.18 13.62
C ASP A 75 13.22 -25.04 12.74
N GLU A 76 12.97 -25.07 11.42
CA GLU A 76 13.34 -23.99 10.49
C GLU A 76 12.60 -22.68 10.81
N ALA A 77 11.28 -22.73 11.03
CA ALA A 77 10.47 -21.57 11.37
C ALA A 77 10.88 -20.95 12.72
N LEU A 78 11.16 -21.79 13.72
CA LEU A 78 11.66 -21.36 15.02
C LEU A 78 13.06 -20.75 14.88
N ALA A 79 13.93 -21.36 14.07
CA ALA A 79 15.26 -20.83 13.86
C ALA A 79 15.24 -19.44 13.21
N TYR A 80 14.36 -19.25 12.22
CA TYR A 80 14.17 -17.98 11.53
C TYR A 80 13.47 -16.93 12.40
N SER A 81 12.61 -17.32 13.34
CA SER A 81 11.88 -16.39 14.22
C SER A 81 12.78 -15.45 15.03
N ARG A 82 14.08 -15.78 15.19
CA ARG A 82 15.08 -14.88 15.79
C ARG A 82 15.21 -13.55 15.05
N ASN A 83 14.93 -13.52 13.75
CA ASN A 83 14.93 -12.29 12.96
C ASN A 83 13.80 -11.31 13.34
N LEU A 84 12.82 -11.75 14.13
CA LEU A 84 11.77 -10.89 14.68
C LEU A 84 12.21 -10.13 15.94
N GLN A 85 13.36 -10.44 16.54
CA GLN A 85 13.84 -9.80 17.77
C GLN A 85 13.87 -8.25 17.70
N PRO A 86 14.28 -7.61 16.59
CA PRO A 86 14.27 -6.14 16.50
C PRO A 86 12.89 -5.51 16.66
N PHE A 87 11.81 -6.27 16.40
CA PHE A 87 10.42 -5.79 16.49
C PHE A 87 9.78 -6.12 17.84
N ALA A 88 10.51 -6.77 18.75
CA ALA A 88 9.96 -7.28 20.00
C ALA A 88 9.53 -6.16 20.97
N SER A 89 10.06 -4.94 20.90
CA SER A 89 9.59 -3.85 21.77
C SER A 89 8.16 -3.41 21.42
N ASP A 90 7.84 -3.40 20.13
CA ASP A 90 6.64 -2.73 19.61
C ASP A 90 5.53 -3.72 19.25
N ARG A 91 5.89 -4.98 18.95
CA ARG A 91 5.00 -5.99 18.34
C ARG A 91 4.97 -7.30 19.13
N VAL A 92 5.16 -7.27 20.45
CA VAL A 92 5.19 -8.47 21.32
C VAL A 92 3.97 -9.37 21.09
N ASP A 93 2.77 -8.79 21.01
CA ASP A 93 1.52 -9.54 20.88
C ASP A 93 1.44 -10.28 19.54
N GLU A 94 1.83 -9.61 18.45
CA GLU A 94 1.85 -10.21 17.11
C GLU A 94 2.92 -11.30 17.01
N ILE A 95 4.10 -11.07 17.55
CA ILE A 95 5.17 -12.08 17.62
C ILE A 95 4.70 -13.28 18.44
N SER A 96 4.09 -13.05 19.60
CA SER A 96 3.54 -14.11 20.45
C SER A 96 2.46 -14.91 19.71
N HIS A 97 1.63 -14.23 18.90
CA HIS A 97 0.63 -14.88 18.06
C HIS A 97 1.27 -15.77 16.97
N ILE A 98 2.31 -15.29 16.29
CA ILE A 98 3.08 -16.06 15.30
C ILE A 98 3.75 -17.26 15.96
N MET A 99 4.40 -17.06 17.11
CA MET A 99 5.08 -18.14 17.85
C MET A 99 4.08 -19.19 18.35
N GLY A 100 2.91 -18.76 18.80
CA GLY A 100 1.78 -19.64 19.12
C GLY A 100 1.40 -20.50 17.92
N ALA A 101 1.28 -19.90 16.73
CA ALA A 101 0.98 -20.62 15.49
C ALA A 101 2.07 -21.64 15.13
N VAL A 102 3.35 -21.26 15.19
CA VAL A 102 4.51 -22.15 14.93
C VAL A 102 4.50 -23.32 15.90
N PHE A 103 4.35 -23.08 17.21
CA PHE A 103 4.39 -24.13 18.23
C PHE A 103 3.23 -25.12 18.09
N THR A 104 2.04 -24.63 17.78
CA THR A 104 0.83 -25.45 17.70
C THR A 104 0.56 -26.01 16.30
N TYR A 105 1.39 -25.67 15.31
CA TYR A 105 1.29 -26.17 13.93
C TYR A 105 1.35 -27.70 13.87
N SER A 106 0.41 -28.29 13.12
CA SER A 106 0.32 -29.74 12.87
C SER A 106 -0.31 -30.01 11.49
N ASP A 107 0.21 -30.97 10.73
CA ASP A 107 -0.27 -31.28 9.34
C ASP A 107 -1.75 -31.69 9.25
N THR A 108 -2.39 -32.00 10.39
CA THR A 108 -3.84 -32.26 10.49
C THR A 108 -4.71 -31.08 10.05
N TRP A 109 -4.18 -29.85 9.92
CA TRP A 109 -4.97 -28.69 9.48
C TRP A 109 -5.35 -28.72 7.99
N LYS A 110 -4.56 -29.38 7.13
CA LYS A 110 -4.82 -29.49 5.68
C LYS A 110 -5.84 -30.58 5.35
N SER A 111 -6.18 -31.45 6.30
CA SER A 111 -7.16 -32.51 6.09
C SER A 111 -8.57 -31.93 6.16
N SER A 112 -9.30 -32.02 5.06
CA SER A 112 -10.74 -31.74 4.95
C SER A 112 -11.61 -32.73 5.76
N SER A 113 -11.00 -33.64 6.52
CA SER A 113 -11.73 -34.68 7.25
C SER A 113 -12.61 -34.07 8.36
N PRO A 114 -13.88 -34.51 8.49
CA PRO A 114 -14.81 -34.04 9.52
C PRO A 114 -14.36 -34.33 10.95
N ASP A 115 -13.43 -35.28 11.14
CA ASP A 115 -12.89 -35.69 12.44
C ASP A 115 -11.81 -34.71 12.95
N PHE A 116 -12.27 -33.50 13.24
CA PHE A 116 -11.92 -32.68 14.39
C PHE A 116 -10.58 -33.00 15.09
N LYS A 117 -9.48 -32.38 14.64
CA LYS A 117 -8.21 -32.43 15.39
C LYS A 117 -7.51 -31.10 15.65
N ASN A 118 -8.14 -29.93 15.43
CA ASN A 118 -7.95 -28.69 16.23
C ASN A 118 -8.78 -27.49 15.67
N PRO A 119 -10.10 -27.38 15.93
CA PRO A 119 -10.88 -26.22 15.44
C PRO A 119 -10.44 -24.90 16.08
N ILE A 120 -9.94 -24.95 17.31
CA ILE A 120 -9.49 -23.79 18.08
C ILE A 120 -8.27 -23.18 17.40
N TRP A 121 -7.33 -24.03 16.97
CA TRP A 121 -6.18 -23.58 16.19
C TRP A 121 -6.60 -22.90 14.88
N ARG A 122 -7.44 -23.57 14.09
CA ARG A 122 -7.89 -23.06 12.78
C ARG A 122 -8.63 -21.74 12.93
N PHE A 123 -9.42 -21.56 13.98
CA PHE A 123 -10.11 -20.30 14.27
C PHE A 123 -9.14 -19.22 14.75
N ARG A 124 -8.20 -19.56 15.65
CA ARG A 124 -7.27 -18.62 16.27
C ARG A 124 -6.24 -18.07 15.28
N TYR A 125 -5.74 -18.89 14.38
CA TYR A 125 -4.66 -18.53 13.45
C TYR A 125 -5.13 -18.43 11.99
N LYS A 126 -6.44 -18.53 11.71
CA LYS A 126 -7.02 -18.48 10.35
C LYS A 126 -6.45 -17.33 9.51
N ASN A 127 -6.35 -16.17 10.15
CA ASN A 127 -5.98 -14.93 9.50
C ASN A 127 -4.51 -14.92 9.10
N LEU A 128 -3.62 -15.62 9.81
CA LEU A 128 -2.18 -15.68 9.49
C LEU A 128 -1.91 -16.41 8.17
N PHE A 129 -2.68 -17.48 7.90
CA PHE A 129 -2.52 -18.34 6.72
C PHE A 129 -3.46 -17.95 5.56
N HIS A 130 -4.17 -16.82 5.67
CA HIS A 130 -5.09 -16.41 4.62
C HIS A 130 -4.32 -15.95 3.37
N PRO A 131 -4.69 -16.39 2.15
CA PRO A 131 -3.97 -16.05 0.92
C PRO A 131 -3.92 -14.53 0.66
N ASN A 132 -4.94 -13.78 1.10
CA ASN A 132 -4.95 -12.32 0.98
C ASN A 132 -3.75 -11.63 1.64
N ASN A 133 -3.13 -12.23 2.66
CA ASN A 133 -1.94 -11.63 3.30
C ASN A 133 -0.82 -11.44 2.28
N TRP A 134 -0.64 -12.40 1.38
CA TRP A 134 0.37 -12.31 0.33
C TRP A 134 0.11 -11.14 -0.61
N LEU A 135 -1.16 -10.91 -0.96
CA LEU A 135 -1.59 -9.82 -1.85
C LEU A 135 -1.42 -8.45 -1.19
N VAL A 136 -1.75 -8.33 0.09
CA VAL A 136 -1.59 -7.09 0.85
C VAL A 136 -0.11 -6.72 0.96
N VAL A 137 0.76 -7.68 1.28
CA VAL A 137 2.20 -7.45 1.34
C VAL A 137 2.78 -7.10 -0.03
N GLU A 138 2.35 -7.76 -1.10
CA GLU A 138 2.76 -7.40 -2.47
C GLU A 138 2.35 -5.97 -2.84
N SER A 139 1.12 -5.57 -2.50
CA SER A 139 0.61 -4.22 -2.73
C SER A 139 1.42 -3.16 -1.96
N ASN A 140 1.69 -3.42 -0.68
CA ASN A 140 2.48 -2.51 0.17
C ASN A 140 3.93 -2.41 -0.31
N LEU A 141 4.52 -3.53 -0.74
CA LEU A 141 5.84 -3.57 -1.35
C LEU A 141 5.89 -2.75 -2.64
N ALA A 142 4.87 -2.91 -3.51
CA ALA A 142 4.78 -2.15 -4.74
C ALA A 142 4.62 -0.64 -4.47
N LYS A 143 3.80 -0.26 -3.48
CA LYS A 143 3.62 1.13 -3.05
C LYS A 143 4.95 1.72 -2.55
N LEU A 144 5.65 1.01 -1.67
CA LEU A 144 6.91 1.47 -1.09
C LEU A 144 7.98 1.73 -2.17
N VAL A 145 8.15 0.77 -3.09
CA VAL A 145 9.22 0.83 -4.10
C VAL A 145 8.86 1.75 -5.28
N SER A 146 7.59 1.83 -5.67
CA SER A 146 7.19 2.71 -6.75
C SER A 146 7.20 4.19 -6.36
N LYS A 147 7.08 4.53 -5.07
CA LYS A 147 6.82 5.90 -4.59
C LYS A 147 5.61 6.59 -5.26
N ILE A 148 4.81 5.86 -6.03
CA ILE A 148 3.61 6.35 -6.70
C ILE A 148 2.47 6.22 -5.70
N ASN A 149 2.01 7.34 -5.16
CA ASN A 149 0.72 7.37 -4.48
C ASN A 149 -0.35 7.04 -5.52
N SER A 150 -1.25 6.10 -5.18
CA SER A 150 -2.38 5.79 -6.04
C SER A 150 -3.13 7.09 -6.35
N PRO A 151 -3.46 7.41 -7.62
CA PRO A 151 -4.24 8.60 -7.94
C PRO A 151 -5.55 8.68 -7.14
N VAL A 152 -6.15 7.53 -6.83
CA VAL A 152 -7.36 7.45 -5.99
C VAL A 152 -7.06 7.84 -4.54
N GLU A 153 -5.94 7.40 -3.97
CA GLU A 153 -5.53 7.78 -2.61
C GLU A 153 -5.26 9.28 -2.50
N VAL A 154 -4.60 9.85 -3.51
CA VAL A 154 -4.36 11.30 -3.62
C VAL A 154 -5.69 12.04 -3.71
N LEU A 155 -6.59 11.62 -4.60
CA LEU A 155 -7.91 12.23 -4.77
C LEU A 155 -8.77 12.14 -3.50
N LEU A 156 -8.79 10.99 -2.83
CA LEU A 156 -9.52 10.80 -1.58
C LEU A 156 -8.95 11.68 -0.46
N THR A 157 -7.62 11.79 -0.36
CA THR A 157 -6.95 12.62 0.65
C THR A 157 -7.23 14.10 0.42
N ILE A 158 -7.12 14.56 -0.83
CA ILE A 158 -7.46 15.94 -1.21
C ILE A 158 -8.94 16.21 -0.93
N GLY A 159 -9.83 15.30 -1.33
CA GLY A 159 -11.26 15.42 -1.10
C GLY A 159 -11.60 15.49 0.40
N ALA A 160 -10.99 14.63 1.21
CA ALA A 160 -11.16 14.64 2.66
C ALA A 160 -10.60 15.92 3.30
N LYS A 161 -9.47 16.45 2.83
CA LYS A 161 -8.89 17.72 3.30
C LYS A 161 -9.75 18.93 2.90
N ALA A 162 -10.35 18.91 1.70
CA ALA A 162 -11.19 19.99 1.18
C ALA A 162 -12.58 20.01 1.84
N MET A 163 -13.15 18.85 2.19
CA MET A 163 -14.54 18.73 2.63
C MET A 163 -14.93 19.62 3.84
N PRO A 164 -14.13 19.71 4.92
CA PRO A 164 -14.45 20.59 6.06
C PRO A 164 -14.54 22.08 5.67
N SER A 165 -13.68 22.52 4.77
CA SER A 165 -13.66 23.90 4.29
C SER A 165 -14.86 24.21 3.39
N MET A 166 -15.24 23.28 2.50
CA MET A 166 -16.47 23.38 1.69
C MET A 166 -17.74 23.42 2.55
N LEU A 167 -17.79 22.63 3.63
CA LEU A 167 -18.93 22.63 4.54
C LEU A 167 -19.09 23.98 5.27
N SER A 168 -17.98 24.60 5.65
CA SER A 168 -17.97 25.90 6.32
C SER A 168 -18.50 27.02 5.41
N ILE A 169 -18.16 26.98 4.13
CA ILE A 169 -18.58 27.97 3.13
C ILE A 169 -20.05 27.83 2.75
N LYS A 170 -20.61 26.62 2.75
CA LYS A 170 -22.05 26.42 2.51
C LYS A 170 -22.91 27.34 3.39
N ASN A 171 -22.51 27.51 4.66
CA ASN A 171 -23.21 28.38 5.61
C ASN A 171 -23.04 29.88 5.31
N VAL A 172 -21.97 30.26 4.60
CA VAL A 172 -21.67 31.65 4.19
C VAL A 172 -22.33 31.99 2.86
N LEU A 173 -22.25 31.08 1.88
CA LEU A 173 -22.92 31.19 0.56
C LEU A 173 -24.44 31.28 0.69
N THR A 174 -25.05 30.51 1.59
CA THR A 174 -26.50 30.58 1.85
C THR A 174 -26.95 31.90 2.47
N ARG A 175 -26.03 32.68 3.06
CA ARG A 175 -26.33 33.95 3.74
C ARG A 175 -25.97 35.18 2.91
N SER A 176 -25.23 35.03 1.81
CA SER A 176 -24.78 36.17 1.00
C SER A 176 -24.92 35.87 -0.50
N PRO A 177 -25.88 36.48 -1.21
CA PRO A 177 -26.14 36.24 -2.64
C PRO A 177 -25.13 36.90 -3.59
N LEU A 178 -24.04 37.49 -3.08
CA LEU A 178 -23.09 38.31 -3.84
C LEU A 178 -21.83 37.57 -4.31
N ILE A 179 -21.73 36.26 -4.07
CA ILE A 179 -20.58 35.47 -4.51
C ILE A 179 -20.86 34.98 -5.94
N SER A 180 -20.11 35.51 -6.91
CA SER A 180 -20.15 35.07 -8.31
C SER A 180 -19.98 33.55 -8.40
N SER A 181 -20.83 32.90 -9.17
CA SER A 181 -21.03 31.44 -9.21
C SER A 181 -19.89 30.64 -9.83
N GLU A 182 -18.82 31.29 -10.29
CA GLU A 182 -17.76 30.65 -11.09
C GLU A 182 -16.55 30.18 -10.28
N GLU A 183 -16.36 30.66 -9.04
CA GLU A 183 -15.19 30.29 -8.23
C GLU A 183 -15.55 29.97 -6.77
N LEU A 184 -14.87 28.96 -6.21
CA LEU A 184 -14.95 28.66 -4.78
C LEU A 184 -14.14 29.70 -4.00
N PRO A 185 -14.69 30.33 -2.94
CA PRO A 185 -14.00 31.36 -2.16
C PRO A 185 -12.90 30.81 -1.23
N ILE A 186 -12.42 29.59 -1.49
CA ILE A 186 -11.31 28.96 -0.76
C ILE A 186 -10.27 28.41 -1.72
N SER A 187 -9.01 28.62 -1.34
CA SER A 187 -7.90 27.90 -1.93
C SER A 187 -7.73 26.57 -1.20
N VAL A 188 -7.87 25.45 -1.92
CA VAL A 188 -7.50 24.12 -1.42
C VAL A 188 -6.07 23.86 -1.85
N GLU A 189 -5.16 23.78 -0.89
CA GLU A 189 -3.77 23.39 -1.16
C GLU A 189 -3.71 21.93 -1.59
N ILE A 190 -3.53 21.72 -2.89
CA ILE A 190 -3.32 20.41 -3.51
C ILE A 190 -1.81 20.13 -3.54
N PRO A 191 -1.32 19.09 -2.83
CA PRO A 191 0.06 18.66 -3.00
C PRO A 191 0.23 18.07 -4.41
N ASN A 192 1.17 18.61 -5.18
CA ASN A 192 1.44 18.25 -6.58
C ASN A 192 0.19 18.40 -7.48
N PRO A 193 -0.19 19.64 -7.85
CA PRO A 193 -1.34 19.87 -8.73
C PRO A 193 -1.13 19.15 -10.06
N VAL A 194 -1.84 18.04 -10.24
CA VAL A 194 -1.94 17.37 -11.54
C VAL A 194 -2.84 18.23 -12.41
N HIS A 195 -2.28 18.81 -13.47
CA HIS A 195 -3.10 19.37 -14.53
C HIS A 195 -3.89 18.21 -15.14
N SER A 196 -5.22 18.31 -15.11
CA SER A 196 -6.05 17.37 -15.84
C SER A 196 -5.61 17.41 -17.31
N THR A 197 -5.12 16.29 -17.86
CA THR A 197 -4.86 16.14 -19.30
C THR A 197 -6.14 16.37 -20.12
N PHE A 198 -7.32 16.32 -19.47
CA PHE A 198 -8.61 16.73 -19.99
C PHE A 198 -8.91 18.22 -19.77
N THR A 199 -7.92 19.11 -19.81
CA THR A 199 -8.21 20.48 -20.24
C THR A 199 -8.84 20.38 -21.62
N CYS A 200 -10.15 20.66 -21.68
CA CYS A 200 -10.86 20.87 -22.94
C CYS A 200 -9.97 21.75 -23.82
N PRO A 201 -9.61 21.32 -25.04
CA PRO A 201 -9.03 22.26 -25.98
C PRO A 201 -10.20 23.14 -26.41
N ILE A 202 -10.57 24.10 -25.56
CA ILE A 202 -11.19 25.30 -26.08
C ILE A 202 -10.04 25.92 -26.86
N LEU A 203 -9.97 25.58 -28.14
CA LEU A 203 -9.09 26.23 -29.07
C LEU A 203 -9.27 27.72 -28.81
N LYS A 204 -8.20 28.38 -28.35
CA LYS A 204 -8.10 29.84 -28.40
C LYS A 204 -7.95 30.23 -29.87
N VAL A 205 -8.93 29.90 -30.71
CA VAL A 205 -9.04 30.47 -32.04
C VAL A 205 -9.38 31.92 -31.81
N GLN A 206 -8.55 32.85 -32.31
CA GLN A 206 -8.94 34.25 -32.32
C GLN A 206 -10.26 34.38 -33.08
N ALA A 207 -11.20 35.15 -32.52
CA ALA A 207 -12.46 35.43 -33.19
C ALA A 207 -12.19 36.08 -34.55
N THR A 208 -12.75 35.51 -35.60
CA THR A 208 -12.77 36.07 -36.96
C THR A 208 -14.17 36.57 -37.26
N GLU A 209 -14.35 37.37 -38.32
CA GLU A 209 -15.70 37.81 -38.74
C GLU A 209 -16.65 36.63 -39.02
N SER A 210 -16.11 35.49 -39.45
CA SER A 210 -16.85 34.25 -39.68
C SER A 210 -17.15 33.42 -38.42
N ASN A 211 -16.52 33.74 -37.28
CA ASN A 211 -16.75 33.11 -35.98
C ASN A 211 -16.84 34.20 -34.89
N PRO A 212 -17.90 35.03 -34.91
CA PRO A 212 -18.08 36.08 -33.93
C PRO A 212 -18.31 35.46 -32.54
N PRO A 213 -17.81 36.09 -31.46
CA PRO A 213 -18.07 35.61 -30.12
C PRO A 213 -19.59 35.61 -29.86
N ILE A 214 -20.12 34.48 -29.39
CA ILE A 214 -21.53 34.34 -29.03
C ILE A 214 -21.82 35.38 -27.93
N ARG A 215 -22.79 36.26 -28.17
CA ARG A 215 -23.27 37.25 -27.19
C ARG A 215 -24.00 36.59 -26.03
#